data_AF-A0A1V5CF24-F1
#
_entry.id   AF-A0A1V5CF24-F1
#
_cell.length_a   1.000
_cell.length_b   1.000
_cell.length_c   1.000
_cell.angle_alpha   90.00
_cell.angle_beta   90.00
_cell.angle_gamma   90.00
#
_symmetry.space_group_name_H-M   'P 1'
#
loop_
_entity.id
_entity.type
_entity.pdbx_description
1 polymer ?
#
loop_
_entity_poly.entity_id
_entity_poly.type
_entity_poly.pdbx_seq_one_letter_code
_entity_poly.pdbx_strand_id
1 'polypeptide(L)'
;MRRGTINLKDVENLAAGTPKKRINYKRITLICLPLIIVTALVVLFYEYMADTKPAGPVIVRTEKPTISLFVPGNNGRLAEKTVEINNSGTFKEKADLILGELKKARCLPEGLLLKELVMDSDGIMYLNFSKDLISGTGTGGSFDEIIAVYAITNSFLASFRNTRSVQFLVDWQPIYTLHGIVYTFLPMEFNKQITEE
;
A
#
# COMPACT_ATOMS: atom_id res chain seq x y z
N MET A 1 73.36 65.40 1.00
CA MET A 1 73.23 64.42 2.11
C MET A 1 72.60 65.11 3.32
N ARG A 2 71.31 64.92 3.58
CA ARG A 2 70.65 65.38 4.82
C ARG A 2 70.48 64.17 5.74
N ARG A 3 71.21 64.15 6.86
CA ARG A 3 71.03 63.19 7.96
C ARG A 3 69.78 63.59 8.74
N GLY A 4 68.76 62.74 8.75
CA GLY A 4 67.59 62.90 9.61
C GLY A 4 67.94 62.52 11.06
N THR A 5 67.66 63.41 12.00
CA THR A 5 67.77 63.16 13.44
C THR A 5 66.52 62.43 13.93
N ILE A 6 66.70 61.23 14.46
CA ILE A 6 65.65 60.44 15.10
C ILE A 6 65.44 61.01 16.51
N ASN A 7 64.20 61.34 16.87
CA ASN A 7 63.87 62.00 18.13
C ASN A 7 63.82 60.95 19.26
N LEU A 8 64.60 61.13 20.34
CA LEU A 8 64.70 60.13 21.42
C LEU A 8 63.36 59.84 22.12
N LYS A 9 62.40 60.76 22.06
CA LYS A 9 61.05 60.58 22.63
C LYS A 9 60.23 59.50 21.92
N ASP A 10 60.54 59.20 20.66
CA ASP A 10 59.85 58.16 19.90
C ASP A 10 60.34 56.76 20.31
N VAL A 11 61.55 56.64 20.87
CA VAL A 11 62.12 55.37 21.33
C VAL A 11 61.60 54.99 22.72
N GLU A 12 61.33 55.96 23.59
CA GLU A 12 60.73 55.69 24.91
C GLU A 12 59.29 55.17 24.84
N ASN A 13 58.51 55.62 23.86
CA ASN A 13 57.12 55.15 23.68
C ASN A 13 57.01 53.74 23.08
N LEU A 14 58.10 53.19 22.54
CA LEU A 14 58.16 51.80 22.06
C LEU A 14 58.49 50.78 23.17
N ALA A 15 59.02 51.26 24.32
CA ALA A 15 59.42 50.40 25.44
C ALA A 15 58.32 50.19 26.50
N ALA A 16 57.20 50.92 26.40
CA ALA A 16 56.06 50.75 27.31
C ALA A 16 55.21 49.54 26.87
N GLY A 17 55.62 48.35 27.31
CA GLY A 17 54.85 47.11 27.15
C GLY A 17 53.41 47.29 27.63
N THR A 18 52.45 46.95 26.77
CA THR A 18 51.01 47.03 27.10
C THR A 18 50.71 46.28 28.41
N PRO A 19 49.90 46.84 29.33
CA PRO A 19 49.65 46.21 30.61
C PRO A 19 48.96 44.86 30.39
N LYS A 20 49.59 43.77 30.85
CA LYS A 20 49.03 42.42 30.81
C LYS A 20 47.81 42.36 31.72
N LYS A 21 46.64 42.65 31.13
CA LYS A 21 45.33 42.68 31.80
C LYS A 21 45.09 41.33 32.45
N ARG A 22 45.15 41.25 33.78
CA ARG A 22 44.87 40.02 34.53
C ARG A 22 43.40 39.66 34.34
N ILE A 23 43.15 38.73 33.44
CA ILE A 23 41.82 38.28 33.09
C ILE A 23 41.27 37.47 34.26
N ASN A 24 40.17 37.93 34.85
CA ASN A 24 39.59 37.31 36.03
C ASN A 24 38.75 36.09 35.60
N TYR A 25 39.41 34.94 35.47
CA TYR A 25 38.87 33.68 34.95
C TYR A 25 37.55 33.26 35.61
N LYS A 26 37.32 33.63 36.89
CA LYS A 26 36.06 33.36 37.60
C LYS A 26 34.84 34.07 37.00
N ARG A 27 35.02 35.27 36.43
CA ARG A 27 33.95 36.01 35.74
C ARG A 27 33.74 35.51 34.32
N ILE A 28 34.80 35.00 33.68
CA ILE A 28 34.72 34.39 32.35
C ILE A 28 34.03 33.04 32.42
N THR A 29 34.36 32.19 33.40
CA THR A 29 33.69 30.90 33.58
C THR A 29 32.19 31.08 33.86
N LEU A 30 31.79 32.13 34.58
CA LEU A 30 30.39 32.45 34.86
C LEU A 30 29.59 32.83 33.61
N ILE A 31 30.25 33.33 32.56
CA ILE A 31 29.62 33.72 31.28
C ILE A 31 29.74 32.59 30.25
N CYS A 32 30.86 31.88 30.22
CA CYS A 32 31.11 30.81 29.27
C CYS A 32 30.30 29.54 29.58
N LEU A 33 30.10 29.19 30.86
CA LEU A 33 29.33 28.01 31.26
C LEU A 33 27.86 28.04 30.75
N PRO A 34 27.07 29.12 30.96
CA PRO A 34 25.72 29.18 30.43
C PRO A 34 25.71 29.23 28.90
N LEU A 35 26.71 29.86 28.27
CA LEU A 35 26.83 29.87 26.80
C LEU A 35 26.98 28.45 26.24
N ILE A 36 27.82 27.63 26.87
CA ILE A 36 28.02 26.22 26.49
C ILE A 36 26.73 25.41 26.68
N ILE A 37 26.02 25.62 27.80
CA ILE A 37 24.75 24.94 28.08
C ILE A 37 23.68 25.32 27.04
N VAL A 38 23.59 26.59 26.67
CA VAL A 38 22.66 27.06 25.62
C VAL A 38 23.01 26.44 24.28
N THR A 39 24.30 26.39 23.91
CA THR A 39 24.70 25.73 22.66
C THR A 39 24.37 24.24 22.65
N ALA A 40 24.56 23.54 23.77
CA ALA A 40 24.21 22.12 23.89
C ALA A 40 22.70 21.88 23.78
N LEU A 41 21.88 22.75 24.41
CA LEU A 41 20.41 22.69 24.30
C LEU A 41 19.94 22.94 22.87
N VAL A 42 20.56 23.88 22.16
CA VAL A 42 20.26 24.16 20.76
C VAL A 42 20.60 22.96 19.88
N VAL A 43 21.76 22.34 20.07
CA VAL A 43 22.15 21.14 19.32
C VAL A 43 21.18 19.98 19.60
N LEU A 44 20.84 19.72 20.87
CA LEU A 44 19.87 18.69 21.26
C LEU A 44 18.48 18.96 20.67
N PHE A 45 18.06 20.24 20.61
CA PHE A 45 16.81 20.63 19.99
C PHE A 45 16.80 20.38 18.48
N TYR A 46 17.91 20.68 17.79
CA TYR A 46 18.05 20.40 16.36
C TYR A 46 18.09 18.90 16.07
N GLU A 47 18.74 18.10 16.91
CA GLU A 47 18.78 16.64 16.77
C GLU A 47 17.38 16.03 17.03
N TYR A 48 16.66 16.51 18.05
CA TYR A 48 15.29 16.09 18.34
C TYR A 48 14.27 16.48 17.25
N MET A 49 14.41 17.69 16.67
CA MET A 49 13.54 18.14 15.58
C MET A 49 13.91 17.53 14.22
N ALA A 50 15.14 17.05 14.03
CA ALA A 50 15.58 16.39 12.79
C ALA A 50 14.96 15.00 12.60
N ASP A 51 14.54 14.33 13.67
CA ASP A 51 13.85 13.03 13.60
C ASP A 51 12.39 13.16 13.15
N THR A 52 11.78 14.34 13.30
CA THR A 52 10.50 14.64 12.66
C THR A 52 10.70 15.05 11.22
N LYS A 53 11.11 14.09 10.37
CA LYS A 53 11.03 14.25 8.92
C LYS A 53 9.58 14.57 8.58
N PRO A 54 9.27 15.73 7.95
CA PRO A 54 7.93 15.93 7.42
C PRO A 54 7.66 14.76 6.49
N ALA A 55 6.56 14.03 6.72
CA ALA A 55 6.10 13.02 5.79
C ALA A 55 6.06 13.71 4.42
N GLY A 56 6.95 13.28 3.51
CA GLY A 56 6.99 13.82 2.16
C GLY A 56 5.58 13.76 1.56
N PRO A 57 5.27 14.56 0.52
CA PRO A 57 3.97 14.47 -0.12
C PRO A 57 3.70 12.99 -0.42
N VAL A 58 2.64 12.44 0.18
CA VAL A 58 2.19 11.10 -0.13
C VAL A 58 1.82 11.17 -1.60
N ILE A 59 2.76 10.76 -2.45
CA ILE A 59 2.48 10.54 -3.85
C ILE A 59 1.48 9.39 -3.81
N VAL A 60 0.19 9.73 -3.88
CA VAL A 60 -0.84 8.79 -4.26
C VAL A 60 -0.42 8.38 -5.66
N ARG A 61 0.37 7.31 -5.71
CA ARG A 61 0.67 6.57 -6.92
C ARG A 61 -0.72 6.21 -7.43
N THR A 62 -1.17 6.89 -8.47
CA THR A 62 -2.26 6.40 -9.29
C THR A 62 -1.73 5.14 -9.95
N GLU A 63 -1.64 4.06 -9.17
CA GLU A 63 -1.58 2.71 -9.71
C GLU A 63 -2.82 2.61 -10.56
N LYS A 64 -2.60 2.52 -11.89
CA LYS A 64 -3.66 2.14 -12.82
C LYS A 64 -4.40 0.99 -12.17
N PRO A 65 -5.74 1.05 -12.04
CA PRO A 65 -6.46 -0.03 -11.42
C PRO A 65 -6.14 -1.30 -12.23
N THR A 66 -5.47 -2.25 -11.60
CA THR A 66 -5.23 -3.57 -12.17
C THR A 66 -6.26 -4.52 -11.59
N ILE A 67 -6.69 -5.47 -12.40
CA ILE A 67 -7.58 -6.56 -12.00
C ILE A 67 -6.76 -7.84 -12.10
N SER A 68 -6.64 -8.57 -11.01
CA SER A 68 -6.05 -9.91 -11.01
C SER A 68 -7.16 -10.92 -11.27
N LEU A 69 -7.06 -11.60 -12.40
CA LEU A 69 -7.99 -12.64 -12.83
C LEU A 69 -7.34 -14.00 -12.67
N PHE A 70 -8.12 -14.98 -12.24
CA PHE A 70 -7.68 -16.36 -12.09
C PHE A 70 -8.41 -17.21 -13.13
N VAL A 71 -7.69 -17.61 -14.17
CA VAL A 71 -8.19 -18.38 -15.31
C VAL A 71 -7.56 -19.77 -15.33
N PRO A 72 -8.22 -20.81 -15.86
CA PRO A 72 -7.67 -22.16 -15.95
C PRO A 72 -6.41 -22.15 -16.82
N GLY A 73 -5.30 -22.57 -16.23
CA GLY A 73 -4.04 -22.84 -16.89
C GLY A 73 -4.02 -24.23 -17.52
N ASN A 74 -2.96 -24.52 -18.27
CA ASN A 74 -2.81 -25.75 -19.05
C ASN A 74 -2.59 -27.01 -18.17
N ASN A 75 -2.32 -26.83 -16.88
CA ASN A 75 -2.04 -27.88 -15.90
C ASN A 75 -3.24 -28.22 -14.98
N GLY A 76 -4.41 -27.63 -15.23
CA GLY A 76 -5.57 -27.77 -14.36
C GLY A 76 -5.51 -26.99 -13.04
N ARG A 77 -4.65 -25.97 -12.96
CA ARG A 77 -4.61 -24.99 -11.87
C ARG A 77 -5.02 -23.62 -12.40
N LEU A 78 -5.27 -22.66 -11.50
CA LEU A 78 -5.61 -21.30 -11.85
C LEU A 78 -4.34 -20.46 -12.05
N ALA A 79 -4.15 -19.95 -13.25
CA ALA A 79 -3.10 -18.99 -13.58
C ALA A 79 -3.58 -17.56 -13.27
N GLU A 80 -2.75 -16.78 -12.60
CA GLU A 80 -3.02 -15.35 -12.40
C GLU A 80 -2.73 -14.57 -13.70
N LYS A 81 -3.70 -13.77 -14.12
CA LYS A 81 -3.61 -12.87 -15.27
C LYS A 81 -3.98 -11.46 -14.81
N THR A 82 -3.01 -10.56 -14.81
CA THR A 82 -3.28 -9.15 -14.53
C THR A 82 -3.77 -8.45 -15.80
N VAL A 83 -4.95 -7.84 -15.72
CA VAL A 83 -5.51 -7.00 -16.79
C VAL A 83 -5.49 -5.55 -16.33
N GLU A 84 -4.82 -4.69 -17.10
CA GLU A 84 -4.90 -3.25 -16.91
C GLU A 84 -6.29 -2.76 -17.31
N ILE A 85 -6.98 -2.07 -16.41
CA ILE A 85 -8.24 -1.41 -16.74
C ILE A 85 -8.02 0.10 -16.85
N ASN A 86 -8.56 0.67 -17.92
CA ASN A 86 -8.47 2.10 -18.21
C ASN A 86 -9.39 2.94 -17.31
N ASN A 87 -10.27 2.31 -16.54
CA ASN A 87 -11.28 2.99 -15.75
C ASN A 87 -11.41 2.37 -14.36
N SER A 88 -11.35 3.20 -13.32
CA SER A 88 -11.79 2.86 -11.96
C SER A 88 -13.31 2.89 -11.89
N GLY A 89 -13.95 2.03 -12.68
CA GLY A 89 -15.41 1.95 -12.78
C GLY A 89 -16.08 1.62 -11.44
N THR A 90 -17.40 1.67 -11.42
CA THR A 90 -18.20 1.29 -10.26
C THR A 90 -17.90 -0.17 -9.87
N PHE A 91 -18.09 -0.54 -8.60
CA PHE A 91 -17.91 -1.94 -8.14
C PHE A 91 -18.59 -2.96 -9.07
N LYS A 92 -19.79 -2.64 -9.55
CA LYS A 92 -20.54 -3.47 -10.50
C LYS A 92 -19.85 -3.62 -11.86
N GLU A 93 -19.36 -2.52 -12.45
CA GLU A 93 -18.64 -2.57 -13.74
C GLU A 93 -17.36 -3.40 -13.63
N LYS A 94 -16.65 -3.28 -12.51
CA LYS A 94 -15.46 -4.10 -12.22
C LYS A 94 -15.82 -5.58 -12.14
N ALA A 95 -16.91 -5.92 -11.46
CA ALA A 95 -17.40 -7.29 -11.34
C ALA A 95 -17.85 -7.86 -12.69
N ASP A 96 -18.58 -7.08 -13.49
CA ASP A 96 -19.02 -7.47 -14.83
C ASP A 96 -17.82 -7.73 -15.76
N LEU A 97 -16.76 -6.93 -15.64
CA LEU A 97 -15.52 -7.15 -16.39
C LEU A 97 -14.83 -8.45 -15.97
N ILE A 98 -14.71 -8.72 -14.66
CA ILE A 98 -14.15 -9.98 -14.15
C ILE A 98 -14.92 -11.16 -14.72
N LEU A 99 -16.25 -11.16 -14.60
CA LEU A 99 -17.10 -12.23 -15.10
C LEU A 99 -17.03 -12.36 -16.62
N GLY A 100 -16.95 -11.25 -17.35
CA GLY A 100 -16.77 -11.24 -18.80
C GLY A 100 -15.47 -11.93 -19.23
N GLU A 101 -14.36 -11.67 -18.55
CA GLU A 101 -13.09 -12.34 -18.83
C GLU A 101 -13.11 -13.83 -18.45
N LEU A 102 -13.73 -14.19 -17.33
CA LEU A 102 -13.89 -15.60 -16.92
C LEU A 102 -14.79 -16.39 -17.89
N LYS A 103 -15.81 -15.77 -18.47
CA LYS A 103 -16.62 -16.38 -19.55
C LYS A 103 -15.79 -16.60 -20.82
N LYS A 104 -14.95 -15.64 -21.23
CA LYS A 104 -14.03 -15.80 -22.38
C LYS A 104 -13.05 -16.96 -22.16
N ALA A 105 -12.61 -17.16 -20.92
CA ALA A 105 -11.78 -18.28 -20.51
C ALA A 105 -12.56 -19.61 -20.37
N ARG A 106 -13.86 -19.64 -20.72
CA ARG A 106 -14.75 -20.79 -20.67
C ARG A 106 -14.90 -21.41 -19.27
N CYS A 107 -14.70 -20.63 -18.21
CA CYS A 107 -14.86 -21.09 -16.83
C CYS A 107 -16.31 -21.01 -16.36
N LEU A 108 -17.10 -20.14 -16.98
CA LEU A 108 -18.45 -19.79 -16.57
C LEU A 108 -19.42 -19.91 -17.74
N PRO A 109 -20.70 -20.22 -17.49
CA PRO A 109 -21.74 -20.21 -18.51
C PRO A 109 -21.85 -18.84 -19.19
N GLU A 110 -22.02 -18.81 -20.51
CA GLU A 110 -22.13 -17.54 -21.26
C GLU A 110 -23.31 -16.68 -20.76
N GLY A 111 -24.41 -17.34 -20.39
CA GLY A 111 -25.62 -16.71 -19.86
C GLY A 111 -25.56 -16.29 -18.39
N LEU A 112 -24.48 -16.56 -17.64
CA LEU A 112 -24.41 -16.26 -16.21
C LEU A 112 -24.50 -14.74 -15.96
N LEU A 113 -25.41 -14.31 -15.09
CA LEU A 113 -25.57 -12.89 -14.75
C LEU A 113 -25.34 -12.67 -13.26
N LEU A 114 -24.54 -11.65 -12.93
CA LEU A 114 -24.47 -11.07 -11.59
C LEU A 114 -25.57 -10.02 -11.46
N LYS A 115 -26.58 -10.34 -10.67
CA LYS A 115 -27.71 -9.44 -10.40
C LYS A 115 -27.25 -8.26 -9.54
N GLU A 116 -26.56 -8.59 -8.47
CA GLU A 116 -26.15 -7.61 -7.46
C GLU A 116 -24.89 -8.01 -6.72
N LEU A 117 -24.19 -7.00 -6.22
CA LEU A 117 -22.97 -7.13 -5.44
C LEU A 117 -23.04 -6.20 -4.24
N VAL A 118 -22.86 -6.75 -3.05
CA VAL A 118 -22.86 -6.00 -1.80
C VAL A 118 -21.63 -6.40 -0.98
N MET A 119 -20.99 -5.43 -0.35
CA MET A 119 -19.88 -5.65 0.58
C MET A 119 -20.30 -5.18 1.96
N ASP A 120 -20.06 -6.00 2.97
CA ASP A 120 -20.30 -5.68 4.37
C ASP A 120 -19.04 -5.14 5.07
N SER A 121 -19.21 -4.54 6.25
CA SER A 121 -18.12 -3.97 7.06
C SER A 121 -17.08 -5.01 7.50
N ASP A 122 -17.46 -6.28 7.59
CA ASP A 122 -16.55 -7.37 7.94
C ASP A 122 -15.67 -7.84 6.76
N GLY A 123 -15.88 -7.27 5.56
CA GLY A 123 -15.13 -7.60 4.35
C GLY A 123 -15.65 -8.83 3.62
N ILE A 124 -16.90 -9.23 3.88
CA ILE A 124 -17.60 -10.28 3.12
C ILE A 124 -18.26 -9.64 1.90
N MET A 125 -17.97 -10.17 0.72
CA MET A 125 -18.62 -9.77 -0.53
C MET A 125 -19.69 -10.77 -0.94
N TYR A 126 -20.94 -10.32 -0.94
CA TYR A 126 -22.09 -11.10 -1.37
C TYR A 126 -22.28 -10.93 -2.88
N LEU A 127 -22.12 -12.04 -3.61
CA LEU A 127 -22.31 -12.09 -5.05
C LEU A 127 -23.65 -12.77 -5.35
N ASN A 128 -24.64 -11.97 -5.75
CA ASN A 128 -25.97 -12.45 -6.06
C ASN A 128 -26.12 -12.73 -7.56
N PHE A 129 -26.21 -14.00 -7.92
CA PHE A 129 -26.30 -14.47 -9.30
C PHE A 129 -27.74 -14.81 -9.71
N SER A 130 -27.96 -14.94 -11.02
CA SER A 130 -29.15 -15.62 -11.56
C SER A 130 -29.08 -17.13 -11.34
N LYS A 131 -30.24 -17.80 -11.45
CA LYS A 131 -30.35 -19.26 -11.36
C LYS A 131 -29.49 -20.01 -12.38
N ASP A 132 -29.08 -19.32 -13.44
CA ASP A 132 -28.18 -19.85 -14.48
C ASP A 132 -26.82 -20.28 -13.93
N LEU A 133 -26.42 -19.81 -12.74
CA LEU A 133 -25.23 -20.32 -12.04
C LEU A 133 -25.31 -21.81 -11.72
N ILE A 134 -26.50 -22.32 -11.42
CA ILE A 134 -26.74 -23.72 -11.05
C ILE A 134 -27.15 -24.52 -12.29
N SER A 135 -27.95 -23.94 -13.18
CA SER A 135 -28.51 -24.66 -14.34
C SER A 135 -27.65 -24.59 -15.61
N GLY A 136 -26.83 -23.55 -15.78
CA GLY A 136 -26.11 -23.25 -17.02
C GLY A 136 -24.77 -23.97 -17.18
N THR A 137 -24.28 -24.60 -16.12
CA THR A 137 -23.02 -25.35 -16.04
C THR A 137 -23.17 -26.82 -16.45
N GLY A 138 -24.27 -27.14 -17.16
CA GLY A 138 -24.80 -28.48 -17.45
C GLY A 138 -23.96 -29.47 -18.26
N THR A 139 -22.63 -29.35 -18.29
CA THR A 139 -21.73 -30.39 -18.82
C THR A 139 -20.45 -30.59 -18.00
N GLY A 140 -20.24 -29.83 -16.92
CA GLY A 140 -18.95 -29.76 -16.25
C GLY A 140 -18.75 -30.87 -15.21
N GLY A 141 -17.68 -31.64 -15.34
CA GLY A 141 -17.31 -32.65 -14.34
C GLY A 141 -16.94 -32.03 -13.00
N SER A 142 -16.56 -32.85 -12.02
CA SER A 142 -16.21 -32.35 -10.67
C SER A 142 -15.10 -31.32 -10.66
N PHE A 143 -14.21 -31.39 -11.66
CA PHE A 143 -13.13 -30.44 -11.86
C PHE A 143 -13.62 -29.05 -12.31
N ASP A 144 -14.65 -28.99 -13.15
CA ASP A 144 -15.15 -27.74 -13.70
C ASP A 144 -15.87 -26.90 -12.63
N GLU A 145 -16.56 -27.55 -11.68
CA GLU A 145 -17.15 -26.86 -10.52
C GLU A 145 -16.06 -26.21 -9.65
N ILE A 146 -14.97 -26.93 -9.37
CA ILE A 146 -13.86 -26.41 -8.58
C ILE A 146 -13.25 -25.20 -9.29
N ILE A 147 -12.96 -25.31 -10.58
CA ILE A 147 -12.40 -24.21 -11.36
C ILE A 147 -13.35 -23.01 -11.39
N ALA A 148 -14.65 -23.21 -11.65
CA ALA A 148 -15.60 -22.10 -11.70
C ALA A 148 -15.72 -21.34 -10.37
N VAL A 149 -15.91 -22.08 -9.26
CA VAL A 149 -16.06 -21.48 -7.93
C VAL A 149 -14.83 -20.68 -7.53
N TYR A 150 -13.65 -21.24 -7.73
CA TYR A 150 -12.43 -20.58 -7.30
C TYR A 150 -11.87 -19.57 -8.28
N ALA A 151 -12.15 -19.69 -9.58
CA ALA A 151 -11.89 -18.63 -10.54
C ALA A 151 -12.65 -17.37 -10.14
N ILE A 152 -13.93 -17.48 -9.77
CA ILE A 152 -14.69 -16.36 -9.22
C ILE A 152 -14.07 -15.90 -7.90
N THR A 153 -13.95 -16.79 -6.91
CA THR A 153 -13.50 -16.42 -5.55
C THR A 153 -12.16 -15.70 -5.58
N ASN A 154 -11.14 -16.29 -6.19
CA ASN A 154 -9.79 -15.73 -6.19
C ASN A 154 -9.72 -14.44 -7.03
N SER A 155 -10.41 -14.36 -8.17
CA SER A 155 -10.43 -13.13 -8.98
C SER A 155 -11.07 -11.97 -8.24
N PHE A 156 -12.19 -12.18 -7.57
CA PHE A 156 -12.85 -11.13 -6.80
C PHE A 156 -12.01 -10.70 -5.60
N LEU A 157 -11.45 -11.65 -4.83
CA LEU A 157 -10.63 -11.32 -3.67
C LEU A 157 -9.33 -10.60 -4.04
N ALA A 158 -8.69 -10.97 -5.16
CA ALA A 158 -7.48 -10.28 -5.63
C ALA A 158 -7.81 -8.91 -6.25
N SER A 159 -9.02 -8.73 -6.78
CA SER A 159 -9.41 -7.50 -7.45
C SER A 159 -10.01 -6.44 -6.54
N PHE A 160 -10.69 -6.82 -5.46
CA PHE A 160 -11.38 -5.87 -4.58
C PHE A 160 -10.64 -5.67 -3.27
N ARG A 161 -10.07 -4.48 -3.08
CA ARG A 161 -9.43 -4.07 -1.83
C ARG A 161 -10.47 -4.12 -0.69
N ASN A 162 -10.02 -4.51 0.50
CA ASN A 162 -10.85 -4.69 1.72
C ASN A 162 -11.84 -5.87 1.67
N THR A 163 -11.73 -6.77 0.70
CA THR A 163 -12.50 -8.02 0.69
C THR A 163 -11.66 -9.16 1.26
N ARG A 164 -12.23 -9.92 2.18
CA ARG A 164 -11.59 -11.09 2.81
C ARG A 164 -12.16 -12.40 2.30
N SER A 165 -13.47 -12.43 2.07
CA SER A 165 -14.18 -13.61 1.61
C SER A 165 -15.35 -13.24 0.69
N VAL A 166 -15.80 -14.24 -0.09
CA VAL A 166 -16.89 -14.12 -1.06
C VAL A 166 -18.00 -15.10 -0.69
N GLN A 167 -19.24 -14.62 -0.60
CA GLN A 167 -20.42 -15.46 -0.41
C GLN A 167 -21.20 -15.57 -1.71
N PHE A 168 -21.43 -16.80 -2.16
CA PHE A 168 -22.27 -17.09 -3.31
C PHE A 168 -23.75 -17.06 -2.91
N LEU A 169 -24.54 -16.28 -3.64
CA LEU A 169 -25.99 -16.22 -3.49
C LEU A 169 -26.65 -16.42 -4.85
N VAL A 170 -27.82 -17.05 -4.86
CA VAL A 170 -28.74 -17.08 -6.00
C VAL A 170 -30.08 -16.58 -5.53
N ASP A 171 -30.60 -15.54 -6.19
CA ASP A 171 -31.83 -14.87 -5.76
C ASP A 171 -31.81 -14.49 -4.27
N TRP A 172 -30.67 -13.97 -3.80
CA TRP A 172 -30.41 -13.59 -2.40
C TRP A 172 -30.39 -14.73 -1.38
N GLN A 173 -30.42 -15.99 -1.82
CA GLN A 173 -30.32 -17.14 -0.96
C GLN A 173 -28.93 -17.77 -1.06
N PRO A 174 -28.27 -18.10 0.07
CA PRO A 174 -27.03 -18.86 0.04
C PRO A 174 -27.29 -20.24 -0.54
N ILE A 175 -26.37 -20.69 -1.37
CA ILE A 175 -26.45 -21.97 -2.05
C ILE A 175 -25.44 -22.94 -1.44
N TYR A 176 -25.79 -24.21 -1.36
CA TYR A 176 -24.90 -25.22 -0.77
C TYR A 176 -23.74 -25.58 -1.68
N THR A 177 -24.03 -25.78 -2.97
CA THR A 177 -23.09 -26.20 -4.00
C THR A 177 -23.59 -25.71 -5.35
N LEU A 178 -22.75 -25.75 -6.39
CA LEU A 178 -23.21 -25.53 -7.76
C LEU A 178 -23.71 -26.85 -8.37
N HIS A 179 -22.95 -27.96 -8.23
CA HIS A 179 -23.35 -29.31 -8.69
C HIS A 179 -23.10 -30.43 -7.68
N GLY A 180 -22.71 -30.09 -6.44
CA GLY A 180 -22.52 -31.08 -5.38
C GLY A 180 -21.06 -31.36 -5.01
N ILE A 181 -20.10 -30.62 -5.56
CA ILE A 181 -18.67 -30.86 -5.29
C ILE A 181 -18.08 -29.87 -4.31
N VAL A 182 -18.30 -28.57 -4.53
CA VAL A 182 -17.72 -27.53 -3.67
C VAL A 182 -18.80 -26.91 -2.81
N TYR A 183 -18.57 -26.93 -1.50
CA TYR A 183 -19.47 -26.33 -0.53
C TYR A 183 -19.32 -24.80 -0.55
N THR A 184 -20.37 -24.07 -0.93
CA THR A 184 -20.40 -22.61 -1.12
C THR A 184 -21.36 -21.89 -0.17
N PHE A 185 -21.95 -22.60 0.80
CA PHE A 185 -22.93 -22.03 1.74
C PHE A 185 -22.32 -21.00 2.70
N LEU A 186 -21.03 -21.16 3.01
CA LEU A 186 -20.27 -20.25 3.87
C LEU A 186 -19.37 -19.35 3.01
N PRO A 187 -18.96 -18.18 3.54
CA PRO A 187 -18.06 -17.29 2.83
C PRO A 187 -16.74 -17.98 2.49
N MET A 188 -16.34 -17.86 1.23
CA MET A 188 -15.18 -18.52 0.64
C MET A 188 -13.98 -17.58 0.69
N GLU A 189 -12.86 -18.07 1.23
CA GLU A 189 -11.59 -17.34 1.26
C GLU A 189 -10.72 -17.65 0.03
N PHE A 190 -9.65 -16.89 -0.13
CA PHE A 190 -8.70 -17.09 -1.23
C PHE A 190 -8.01 -18.44 -1.09
N ASN A 191 -8.09 -19.27 -2.13
CA ASN A 191 -7.45 -20.57 -2.13
C ASN A 191 -6.17 -20.54 -2.97
N LYS A 192 -5.02 -20.59 -2.29
CA LYS A 192 -3.70 -20.61 -2.93
C LYS A 192 -3.28 -22.00 -3.44
N GLN A 193 -3.88 -23.08 -2.95
CA GLN A 193 -3.44 -24.45 -3.30
C GLN A 193 -3.79 -24.84 -4.75
N ILE A 194 -4.79 -24.17 -5.30
CA ILE A 194 -5.31 -24.39 -6.65
C ILE A 194 -4.72 -23.41 -7.67
N THR A 195 -3.89 -22.46 -7.24
CA THR A 195 -3.21 -21.54 -8.17
C THR A 195 -1.90 -22.14 -8.66
N GLU A 196 -1.43 -21.70 -9.82
CA GLU A 196 -0.06 -21.93 -10.25
C GLU A 196 0.93 -21.27 -9.26
N GLU A 197 2.14 -21.83 -9.15
CA GLU A 197 3.22 -21.27 -8.32
C GLU A 197 4.00 -20.18 -9.05
#